data_AF-A4CVM7-F1
#
_entry.id   AF-A4CVM7-F1
#
_cell.length_a   1.000
_cell.length_b   1.000
_cell.length_c   1.000
_cell.angle_alpha   90.00
_cell.angle_beta   90.00
_cell.angle_gamma   90.00
#
_symmetry.space_group_name_H-M   'P 1'
#
loop_
_entity.id
_entity.type
_entity.pdbx_description
1 polymer ?
#
loop_
_entity_poly.entity_id
_entity_poly.type
_entity_poly.pdbx_seq_one_letter_code
_entity_poly.pdbx_strand_id
1 'polypeptide(L)'
;MVDNKKDKVIERFGQGNDTIESSVSTKIRANIETLLLTGSAALMGSGNDQNNILEGNSGNNQLKGKAGNDTLIGNLGRDILSDGTGDDTFIYRSTNDSGADKRTRDKITDFQTGDTIDLSQIDANVDVLGDQAFTFIG
;
A
#
# COMPACT_ATOMS: atom_id res chain seq x y z
N MET A 1 -6.24 -13.80 10.18
CA MET A 1 -6.75 -12.44 10.44
C MET A 1 -6.31 -12.02 11.83
N VAL A 2 -5.56 -10.92 11.92
CA VAL A 2 -5.19 -10.20 13.15
C VAL A 2 -6.34 -9.26 13.48
N ASP A 3 -7.10 -9.55 14.53
CA ASP A 3 -8.23 -8.75 14.99
C ASP A 3 -7.95 -7.98 16.30
N ASN A 4 -6.83 -8.28 16.97
CA ASN A 4 -6.43 -7.59 18.19
C ASN A 4 -4.90 -7.48 18.34
N LYS A 5 -4.43 -6.51 19.14
CA LYS A 5 -3.00 -6.23 19.37
C LYS A 5 -2.21 -7.38 20.03
N LYS A 6 -2.87 -8.47 20.46
CA LYS A 6 -2.24 -9.67 21.05
C LYS A 6 -2.12 -10.83 20.07
N ASP A 7 -2.67 -10.72 18.86
CA ASP A 7 -2.51 -11.75 17.86
C ASP A 7 -1.05 -11.80 17.42
N LYS A 8 -0.51 -13.01 17.49
CA LYS A 8 0.92 -13.27 17.31
C LYS A 8 1.07 -14.05 16.03
N VAL A 9 1.44 -13.36 14.96
CA VAL A 9 1.95 -14.00 13.74
C VAL A 9 3.39 -14.44 14.03
N ILE A 10 3.66 -15.74 13.92
CA ILE A 10 4.97 -16.35 14.14
C ILE A 10 5.35 -17.03 12.83
N GLU A 11 6.37 -16.51 12.16
CA GLU A 11 6.91 -17.10 10.93
C GLU A 11 8.39 -17.44 11.10
N ARG A 12 8.80 -18.50 10.39
CA ARG A 12 10.15 -19.07 10.45
C ARG A 12 10.93 -18.57 9.24
N PHE A 13 12.19 -18.25 9.45
CA PHE A 13 13.12 -17.84 8.40
C PHE A 13 13.08 -18.80 7.19
N GLY A 14 12.80 -18.27 6.00
CA GLY A 14 12.88 -18.99 4.73
C GLY A 14 11.63 -19.78 4.31
N GLN A 15 10.43 -19.45 4.81
CA GLN A 15 9.18 -20.12 4.42
C GLN A 15 8.31 -19.32 3.45
N GLY A 16 8.85 -18.92 2.29
CA GLY A 16 8.05 -18.34 1.22
C GLY A 16 7.72 -16.85 1.42
N ASN A 17 6.64 -16.39 0.80
CA ASN A 17 6.11 -15.03 0.98
C ASN A 17 4.99 -15.09 2.01
N ASP A 18 5.21 -14.43 3.13
CA ASP A 18 4.28 -14.44 4.25
C ASP A 18 3.40 -13.18 4.28
N THR A 19 2.14 -13.36 4.72
CA THR A 19 1.10 -12.31 4.69
C THR A 19 0.39 -12.15 6.02
N ILE A 20 0.34 -10.90 6.51
CA ILE A 20 -0.48 -10.50 7.65
C ILE A 20 -1.71 -9.73 7.16
N GLU A 21 -2.90 -10.24 7.43
CA GLU A 21 -4.14 -9.47 7.32
C GLU A 21 -4.52 -8.89 8.68
N SER A 22 -4.74 -7.58 8.80
CA SER A 22 -5.06 -6.93 10.06
C SER A 22 -6.16 -5.88 9.98
N SER A 23 -7.13 -5.94 10.90
CA SER A 23 -8.16 -4.91 11.06
C SER A 23 -7.81 -3.86 12.12
N VAL A 24 -6.57 -3.86 12.62
CA VAL A 24 -6.04 -2.92 13.61
C VAL A 24 -4.65 -2.41 13.19
N SER A 25 -4.23 -1.27 13.75
CA SER A 25 -2.90 -0.74 13.45
C SER A 25 -1.81 -1.69 13.93
N THR A 26 -0.87 -2.03 13.05
CA THR A 26 0.17 -3.01 13.34
C THR A 26 1.46 -2.68 12.58
N LYS A 27 2.54 -3.38 12.96
CA LYS A 27 3.80 -3.41 12.24
C LYS A 27 4.22 -4.85 12.05
N ILE A 28 4.78 -5.16 10.89
CA ILE A 28 5.27 -6.50 10.62
C ILE A 28 6.67 -6.69 11.21
N ARG A 29 7.01 -7.94 11.53
CA ARG A 29 8.32 -8.33 12.09
C ARG A 29 9.26 -8.71 10.94
N ALA A 30 10.50 -9.07 11.26
CA ALA A 30 11.42 -9.61 10.25
C ALA A 30 10.85 -10.93 9.67
N ASN A 31 11.10 -11.16 8.38
CA ASN A 31 10.61 -12.31 7.60
C ASN A 31 9.08 -12.34 7.43
N ILE A 32 8.45 -11.16 7.44
CA ILE A 32 7.09 -10.99 6.92
C ILE A 32 7.25 -10.09 5.70
N GLU A 33 6.67 -10.48 4.57
CA GLU A 33 6.81 -9.72 3.32
C GLU A 33 5.57 -8.87 3.02
N THR A 34 4.38 -9.28 3.48
CA THR A 34 3.11 -8.60 3.12
C THR A 34 2.28 -8.21 4.35
N LEU A 35 1.80 -6.96 4.37
CA LEU A 35 0.77 -6.47 5.29
C LEU A 35 -0.45 -6.00 4.49
N LEU A 36 -1.60 -6.60 4.76
CA LEU A 36 -2.91 -6.18 4.25
C LEU A 36 -3.75 -5.64 5.40
N LEU A 37 -4.08 -4.35 5.37
CA LEU A 37 -5.04 -3.77 6.30
C LEU A 37 -6.46 -4.07 5.80
N THR A 38 -7.37 -4.42 6.70
CA THR A 38 -8.74 -4.77 6.37
C THR A 38 -9.75 -3.83 7.04
N GLY A 39 -10.98 -3.81 6.50
CA GLY A 39 -12.06 -2.95 6.98
C GLY A 39 -12.02 -1.53 6.40
N SER A 40 -12.50 -0.57 7.17
CA SER A 40 -12.63 0.85 6.77
C SER A 40 -12.14 1.84 7.83
N ALA A 41 -11.51 1.32 8.89
CA ALA A 41 -10.94 2.15 9.94
C ALA A 41 -9.67 2.84 9.45
N ALA A 42 -9.43 4.05 9.94
CA ALA A 42 -8.14 4.73 9.77
C ALA A 42 -7.06 4.00 10.59
N LEU A 43 -6.22 3.22 9.90
CA LEU A 43 -5.21 2.35 10.50
C LEU A 43 -3.78 2.77 10.12
N MET A 44 -2.82 2.34 10.93
CA MET A 44 -1.39 2.50 10.65
C MET A 44 -0.77 1.14 10.36
N GLY A 45 -0.09 1.01 9.23
CA GLY A 45 0.72 -0.15 8.85
C GLY A 45 2.19 0.23 8.80
N SER A 46 3.08 -0.66 9.23
CA SER A 46 4.52 -0.43 9.06
C SER A 46 5.26 -1.70 8.71
N GLY A 47 6.13 -1.59 7.70
CA GLY A 47 7.10 -2.57 7.26
C GLY A 47 8.25 -2.80 8.25
N ASN A 48 9.22 -3.57 7.77
CA ASN A 48 10.52 -3.86 8.37
C ASN A 48 11.63 -3.28 7.46
N ASP A 49 12.88 -3.70 7.63
CA ASP A 49 14.01 -3.18 6.84
C ASP A 49 14.33 -4.09 5.63
N GLN A 50 13.33 -4.81 5.13
CA GLN A 50 13.36 -5.67 3.94
C GLN A 50 12.27 -5.18 2.97
N ASN A 51 12.29 -5.65 1.73
CA ASN A 51 11.27 -5.33 0.74
C ASN A 51 9.89 -5.83 1.21
N ASN A 52 8.92 -4.93 1.32
CA ASN A 52 7.58 -5.22 1.81
C ASN A 52 6.48 -4.79 0.84
N ILE A 53 5.36 -5.49 0.88
CA ILE A 53 4.10 -5.08 0.26
C ILE A 53 3.18 -4.60 1.38
N LEU A 54 2.85 -3.32 1.39
CA LEU A 54 1.95 -2.70 2.35
C LEU A 54 0.69 -2.23 1.63
N GLU A 55 -0.43 -2.87 1.92
CA GLU A 55 -1.73 -2.53 1.36
C GLU A 55 -2.68 -2.01 2.46
N GLY A 56 -3.21 -0.81 2.23
CA GLY A 56 -4.22 -0.15 3.04
C GLY A 56 -5.61 -0.76 2.87
N ASN A 57 -6.57 -0.22 3.61
CA ASN A 57 -7.97 -0.60 3.57
C ASN A 57 -8.79 0.54 2.92
N SER A 58 -10.10 0.62 3.21
CA SER A 58 -10.94 1.69 2.62
C SER A 58 -11.02 2.97 3.46
N GLY A 59 -10.21 3.07 4.52
CA GLY A 59 -10.13 4.24 5.40
C GLY A 59 -8.80 4.97 5.24
N ASN A 60 -8.69 6.15 5.85
CA ASN A 60 -7.48 6.97 5.77
C ASN A 60 -6.30 6.31 6.52
N ASN A 61 -5.39 5.67 5.80
CA ASN A 61 -4.27 4.93 6.33
C ASN A 61 -2.98 5.74 6.43
N GLN A 62 -2.08 5.27 7.30
CA GLN A 62 -0.69 5.69 7.31
C GLN A 62 0.19 4.46 7.10
N LEU A 63 0.85 4.37 5.95
CA LEU A 63 1.73 3.26 5.59
C LEU A 63 3.18 3.72 5.66
N LYS A 64 4.04 2.86 6.24
CA LYS A 64 5.47 3.13 6.41
C LYS A 64 6.31 1.94 5.95
N GLY A 65 7.00 2.05 4.83
CA GLY A 65 7.91 1.02 4.28
C GLY A 65 9.13 0.80 5.18
N LYS A 66 9.93 1.85 5.33
CA LYS A 66 11.22 2.02 6.04
C LYS A 66 12.43 1.84 5.15
N ALA A 67 12.93 0.63 4.97
CA ALA A 67 14.16 0.40 4.23
C ALA A 67 13.98 -0.85 3.38
N GLY A 68 14.57 -0.85 2.19
CA GLY A 68 14.30 -1.87 1.18
C GLY A 68 13.43 -1.28 0.08
N ASN A 69 13.17 -2.08 -0.95
CA ASN A 69 12.34 -1.65 -2.07
C ASN A 69 10.91 -2.11 -1.82
N ASP A 70 10.09 -1.19 -1.33
CA ASP A 70 8.74 -1.43 -0.87
C ASP A 70 7.69 -1.12 -1.94
N THR A 71 6.52 -1.76 -1.80
CA THR A 71 5.33 -1.49 -2.60
C THR A 71 4.22 -1.02 -1.68
N LEU A 72 3.76 0.21 -1.86
CA LEU A 72 2.71 0.83 -1.05
C LEU A 72 1.44 1.03 -1.90
N ILE A 73 0.33 0.47 -1.43
CA ILE A 73 -1.01 0.64 -2.01
C ILE A 73 -1.91 1.25 -0.93
N GLY A 74 -2.35 2.50 -1.13
CA GLY A 74 -3.27 3.17 -0.20
C GLY A 74 -4.68 2.55 -0.18
N ASN A 75 -5.17 2.13 -1.36
CA ASN A 75 -6.57 1.84 -1.65
C ASN A 75 -7.43 3.10 -1.51
N LEU A 76 -8.69 2.99 -1.06
CA LEU A 76 -9.56 4.15 -0.93
C LEU A 76 -9.23 4.92 0.34
N GLY A 77 -9.22 6.24 0.26
CA GLY A 77 -9.09 7.07 1.44
C GLY A 77 -8.33 8.34 1.14
N ARG A 78 -7.89 9.00 2.21
CA ARG A 78 -6.80 9.97 2.12
C ARG A 78 -5.62 9.44 2.93
N ASP A 79 -4.67 8.88 2.22
CA ASP A 79 -3.56 8.15 2.82
C ASP A 79 -2.31 9.01 2.97
N ILE A 80 -1.49 8.64 3.95
CA ILE A 80 -0.14 9.16 4.13
C ILE A 80 0.81 8.01 3.92
N LEU A 81 1.59 8.08 2.86
CA LEU A 81 2.49 7.03 2.42
C LEU A 81 3.92 7.51 2.64
N SER A 82 4.71 6.72 3.36
CA SER A 82 6.13 6.96 3.59
C SER A 82 6.89 5.68 3.30
N ASP A 83 7.68 5.69 2.25
CA ASP A 83 8.45 4.54 1.77
C ASP A 83 9.79 4.41 2.51
N GLY A 84 10.48 5.52 2.79
CA GLY A 84 11.73 5.53 3.53
C GLY A 84 12.95 5.50 2.59
N THR A 85 13.81 4.48 2.68
CA THR A 85 15.01 4.34 1.83
C THR A 85 14.90 3.13 0.91
N GLY A 86 15.12 3.31 -0.38
CA GLY A 86 15.04 2.24 -1.36
C GLY A 86 14.64 2.79 -2.71
N ASP A 87 14.41 1.89 -3.67
CA ASP A 87 13.69 2.24 -4.90
C ASP A 87 12.26 1.71 -4.76
N ASP A 88 11.34 2.60 -4.39
CA ASP A 88 10.00 2.21 -3.93
C ASP A 88 8.91 2.39 -5.01
N THR A 89 7.78 1.69 -4.85
CA THR A 89 6.66 1.74 -5.80
C THR A 89 5.35 2.07 -5.11
N PHE A 90 4.69 3.14 -5.56
CA PHE A 90 3.35 3.52 -5.12
C PHE A 90 2.34 3.14 -6.20
N ILE A 91 1.45 2.19 -5.91
CA ILE A 91 0.48 1.69 -6.89
C ILE A 91 -0.89 2.35 -6.66
N TYR A 92 -1.46 2.88 -7.73
CA TYR A 92 -2.86 3.28 -7.79
C TYR A 92 -3.58 2.44 -8.84
N ARG A 93 -4.63 1.72 -8.43
CA ARG A 93 -5.38 0.79 -9.27
C ARG A 93 -6.66 1.40 -9.82
N SER A 94 -7.17 2.43 -9.15
CA SER A 94 -8.32 3.22 -9.61
C SER A 94 -8.10 4.71 -9.40
N THR A 95 -8.77 5.52 -10.21
CA THR A 95 -8.91 6.96 -10.05
C THR A 95 -9.57 7.39 -8.75
N ASN A 96 -10.25 6.47 -8.04
CA ASN A 96 -10.82 6.74 -6.72
C ASN A 96 -9.86 6.48 -5.57
N ASP A 97 -8.71 5.84 -5.82
CA ASP A 97 -7.73 5.55 -4.77
C ASP A 97 -7.14 6.85 -4.20
N SER A 98 -6.97 7.88 -5.02
CA SER A 98 -6.63 9.23 -4.55
C SER A 98 -7.54 10.26 -5.22
N GLY A 99 -8.19 11.11 -4.41
CA GLY A 99 -9.12 12.13 -4.92
C GLY A 99 -8.46 13.22 -5.77
N ALA A 100 -9.21 14.24 -6.22
CA ALA A 100 -8.62 15.40 -6.89
C ALA A 100 -8.30 16.56 -5.92
N ASP A 101 -9.11 16.71 -4.86
CA ASP A 101 -8.99 17.79 -3.88
C ASP A 101 -7.88 17.49 -2.85
N LYS A 102 -7.19 18.53 -2.39
CA LYS A 102 -6.14 18.41 -1.36
C LYS A 102 -6.62 17.78 -0.04
N ARG A 103 -7.93 17.76 0.22
CA ARG A 103 -8.53 17.15 1.42
C ARG A 103 -8.78 15.66 1.25
N THR A 104 -8.72 15.14 0.03
CA THR A 104 -9.02 13.74 -0.32
C THR A 104 -7.92 13.07 -1.13
N ARG A 105 -6.87 13.80 -1.52
CA ARG A 105 -5.67 13.24 -2.15
C ARG A 105 -4.71 12.64 -1.17
N ASP A 106 -4.14 11.52 -1.58
CA ASP A 106 -3.03 10.90 -0.89
C ASP A 106 -1.80 11.81 -0.87
N LYS A 107 -0.96 11.53 0.13
CA LYS A 107 0.29 12.24 0.34
C LYS A 107 1.42 11.26 0.52
N ILE A 108 2.29 11.19 -0.49
CA ILE A 108 3.62 10.61 -0.35
C ILE A 108 4.53 11.67 0.30
N THR A 109 5.24 11.30 1.37
CA THR A 109 5.94 12.30 2.21
C THR A 109 7.42 12.50 1.93
N ASP A 110 8.05 11.55 1.24
CA ASP A 110 9.50 11.33 1.20
C ASP A 110 9.99 10.81 -0.15
N PHE A 111 9.15 10.91 -1.18
CA PHE A 111 9.45 10.48 -2.56
C PHE A 111 10.86 10.93 -3.00
N GLN A 112 11.69 9.97 -3.36
CA GLN A 112 13.10 10.13 -3.69
C GLN A 112 13.42 9.71 -5.13
N THR A 113 14.69 9.81 -5.50
CA THR A 113 15.14 9.33 -6.82
C THR A 113 15.25 7.81 -6.78
N GLY A 114 14.60 7.13 -7.71
CA GLY A 114 14.49 5.67 -7.72
C GLY A 114 13.04 5.22 -7.62
N ASP A 115 12.26 5.99 -6.85
CA ASP A 115 10.84 5.71 -6.65
C ASP A 115 10.01 5.86 -7.93
N THR A 116 8.94 5.09 -7.97
CA THR A 116 7.98 5.07 -9.06
C THR A 116 6.56 5.19 -8.56
N ILE A 117 5.71 5.87 -9.34
CA ILE A 117 4.27 5.83 -9.19
C ILE A 117 3.74 4.95 -10.32
N ASP A 118 3.16 3.81 -9.97
CA ASP A 118 2.58 2.86 -10.91
C ASP A 118 1.08 3.16 -11.09
N LEU A 119 0.75 3.60 -12.31
CA LEU A 119 -0.61 3.84 -12.77
C LEU A 119 -1.01 2.85 -13.89
N SER A 120 -0.26 1.76 -14.06
CA SER A 120 -0.45 0.81 -15.17
C SER A 120 -1.82 0.14 -15.21
N GLN A 121 -2.52 0.14 -14.08
CA GLN A 121 -3.89 -0.38 -13.95
C GLN A 121 -4.97 0.66 -14.29
N ILE A 122 -4.60 1.93 -14.52
CA ILE A 122 -5.50 2.99 -14.95
C ILE A 122 -5.17 3.29 -16.42
N ASP A 123 -6.06 2.89 -17.34
CA ASP A 123 -5.81 3.01 -18.77
C ASP A 123 -7.04 3.48 -19.58
N ALA A 124 -6.85 3.56 -20.89
CA ALA A 124 -7.88 3.91 -21.87
C ALA A 124 -8.26 2.71 -22.77
N ASN A 125 -7.75 1.52 -22.46
CA ASN A 125 -7.78 0.36 -23.32
C ASN A 125 -8.89 -0.60 -22.90
N VAL A 126 -10.07 -0.44 -23.50
CA VAL A 126 -11.30 -1.19 -23.17
C VAL A 126 -11.19 -2.71 -23.29
N ASP A 127 -10.12 -3.22 -23.89
CA ASP A 127 -9.87 -4.65 -24.07
C ASP A 127 -8.97 -5.25 -22.97
N VAL A 128 -8.47 -4.43 -22.03
CA VAL A 128 -7.63 -4.86 -20.91
C VAL A 128 -8.37 -4.66 -19.58
N LEU A 129 -8.13 -5.55 -18.62
CA LEU A 129 -8.65 -5.42 -17.26
C LEU A 129 -7.94 -4.25 -16.56
N GLY A 130 -8.68 -3.22 -16.16
CA GLY A 130 -8.17 -2.01 -15.51
C GLY A 130 -9.25 -0.93 -15.32
N ASP A 131 -8.91 0.16 -14.64
CA ASP A 131 -9.76 1.36 -14.54
C ASP A 131 -9.71 2.14 -15.86
N GLN A 132 -10.77 2.00 -16.66
CA GLN A 132 -11.01 2.63 -17.97
C GLN A 132 -11.33 4.13 -17.86
N ALA A 133 -10.64 4.85 -16.98
CA ALA A 133 -10.96 6.23 -16.65
C ALA A 133 -10.73 7.19 -17.82
N PHE A 134 -9.91 6.78 -18.80
CA PHE A 134 -9.63 7.57 -19.99
C PHE A 134 -10.39 7.03 -21.20
N THR A 135 -10.80 7.94 -22.10
CA THR A 135 -11.38 7.59 -23.39
C THR A 135 -10.51 8.17 -24.49
N PHE A 136 -10.25 7.38 -25.53
CA PHE A 136 -9.67 7.90 -26.76
C PHE A 136 -10.70 8.78 -27.48
N ILE A 137 -10.41 10.07 -27.56
CA ILE A 137 -10.99 10.94 -28.58
C ILE A 137 -10.10 10.79 -29.81
N GLY A 138 -10.59 10.02 -30.80
CA GLY A 138 -9.92 9.84 -32.09
C GLY A 138 -9.73 11.13 -32.85
#